data_AF-A0A661PX74-F1
#
_entry.id   AF-A0A661PX74-F1
#
_cell.length_a   1.000
_cell.length_b   1.000
_cell.length_c   1.000
_cell.angle_alpha   90.00
_cell.angle_beta   90.00
_cell.angle_gamma   90.00
#
_symmetry.space_group_name_H-M   'P 1'
#
loop_
_entity.id
_entity.type
_entity.pdbx_description
1 polymer ?
#
loop_
_entity_poly.entity_id
_entity_poly.type
_entity_poly.pdbx_seq_one_letter_code
_entity_poly.pdbx_strand_id
1 'polypeptide(L)'
;MRYLNKVSFINSATVKYAELDLNGNVHFIGTQGVGKSTLLRAILFFYNANSLKLGVPLGPTNKSFAEWYFPYQNSYIVYEVQRETGAYSILAFKVQNRLNFYFIDAPYQRELFIDADGRAFESWDNIRAALDTNNIFYSRRIKSYEEYRDILYGNNQGKKDFQRYALLESRQYLNIPRTIQNVFLNSKLDAEFIKQTIIDSMGEDDLQIDLQVYAHHLKDFETQLNDIRQFRKTAVVKQAQAAAQLYVAIIHLQRQRRKNVMELRGALAEIEKREPLLTTALGADEQALQRLLLKIAKEETAFKKRNDKYVSDLAIIGAKIKSARVKKEQYEKQNIQEILQRVAHVSSLNQRRENLLAEKNVLGGQFQEISQKYEALHAELENQFQRFCNQKEQEKLVEKES
;
A
#
# COMPACT_ATOMS: atom_id res chain seq x y z
N MET A 1 -1.72 49.05 -46.92
CA MET A 1 -0.24 49.12 -46.86
C MET A 1 0.11 49.78 -45.55
N ARG A 2 0.87 49.09 -44.70
CA ARG A 2 1.21 49.57 -43.35
C ARG A 2 2.52 50.35 -43.40
N TYR A 3 2.57 51.53 -42.79
CA TYR A 3 3.76 52.39 -42.79
C TYR A 3 3.80 53.31 -41.57
N LEU A 4 5.00 53.74 -41.18
CA LEU A 4 5.19 54.74 -40.12
C LEU A 4 4.66 56.09 -40.61
N ASN A 5 3.57 56.57 -39.99
CA ASN A 5 2.82 57.75 -40.43
C ASN A 5 3.28 59.03 -39.73
N LYS A 6 3.56 58.98 -38.43
CA LYS A 6 3.97 60.15 -37.64
C LYS A 6 4.93 59.74 -36.52
N VAL A 7 5.85 60.63 -36.18
CA VAL A 7 6.70 60.51 -34.97
C VAL A 7 6.54 61.76 -34.11
N SER A 8 6.20 61.55 -32.85
CA SER A 8 5.99 62.63 -31.88
C SER A 8 7.00 62.52 -30.73
N PHE A 9 7.69 63.62 -30.46
CA PHE A 9 8.67 63.76 -29.38
C PHE A 9 8.08 64.61 -28.26
N ILE A 10 8.11 64.10 -27.04
CA ILE A 10 7.62 64.80 -25.83
C ILE A 10 8.75 64.80 -24.82
N ASN A 11 9.25 65.98 -24.44
CA ASN A 11 10.41 66.18 -23.57
C ASN A 11 11.59 65.25 -23.93
N SER A 12 11.81 65.03 -25.23
CA SER A 12 12.75 64.05 -25.75
C SER A 12 13.91 64.73 -26.48
N ALA A 13 15.12 64.20 -26.30
CA ALA A 13 16.36 64.82 -26.78
C ALA A 13 16.46 66.30 -26.34
N THR A 14 16.57 67.23 -27.30
CA THR A 14 16.64 68.68 -27.05
C THR A 14 15.31 69.39 -27.24
N VAL A 15 14.22 68.66 -27.48
CA VAL A 15 12.94 69.22 -27.92
C VAL A 15 11.86 68.97 -26.86
N LYS A 16 11.14 70.03 -26.46
CA LYS A 16 10.01 69.93 -25.53
C LYS A 16 8.81 69.23 -26.17
N TYR A 17 8.48 69.62 -27.39
CA TYR A 17 7.43 69.01 -28.18
C TYR A 17 7.73 69.14 -29.67
N ALA A 18 7.60 68.06 -30.42
CA ALA A 18 7.59 68.11 -31.88
C ALA A 18 6.79 66.93 -32.43
N GLU A 19 5.98 67.21 -33.45
CA GLU A 19 5.33 66.20 -34.28
C GLU A 19 5.92 66.27 -35.67
N LEU A 20 6.13 65.12 -36.28
CA LEU A 20 6.58 65.03 -37.65
C LEU A 20 5.75 64.01 -38.40
N ASP A 21 5.06 64.47 -39.44
CA ASP A 21 4.38 63.62 -40.39
C ASP A 21 5.38 62.99 -41.37
N LEU A 22 5.27 61.69 -41.54
CA LEU A 22 6.07 60.82 -42.40
C LEU A 22 5.25 60.23 -43.54
N ASN A 23 4.07 60.78 -43.80
CA ASN A 23 3.19 60.38 -44.90
C ASN A 23 3.74 60.89 -46.25
N GLY A 24 4.46 60.01 -46.95
CA GLY A 24 4.96 60.26 -48.30
C GLY A 24 6.42 60.67 -48.36
N ASN A 25 6.78 61.52 -49.32
CA ASN A 25 8.19 61.88 -49.57
C ASN A 25 8.61 63.04 -48.68
N VAL A 26 9.31 62.74 -47.58
CA VAL A 26 9.79 63.74 -46.62
C VAL A 26 11.27 64.06 -46.84
N HIS A 27 11.59 65.34 -46.99
CA HIS A 27 12.96 65.83 -47.11
C HIS A 27 13.37 66.69 -45.91
N PHE A 28 14.44 66.29 -45.20
CA PHE A 28 14.94 67.04 -44.04
C PHE A 28 15.95 68.13 -44.43
N ILE A 29 15.51 69.39 -44.47
CA ILE A 29 16.32 70.57 -44.79
C ILE A 29 16.61 71.39 -43.51
N GLY A 30 17.74 72.12 -43.45
CA GLY A 30 18.23 72.79 -42.23
C GLY A 30 19.74 72.80 -42.08
N THR A 31 20.26 73.68 -41.22
CA THR A 31 21.69 73.86 -40.93
C THR A 31 22.27 72.69 -40.12
N GLN A 32 23.61 72.58 -40.04
CA GLN A 32 24.24 71.55 -39.21
C GLN A 32 23.90 71.76 -37.72
N GLY A 33 23.69 70.67 -36.98
CA GLY A 33 23.46 70.72 -35.52
C GLY A 33 22.01 70.92 -35.07
N VAL A 34 21.06 71.17 -35.98
CA VAL A 34 19.64 71.43 -35.62
C VAL A 34 18.81 70.19 -35.28
N GLY A 35 19.41 69.00 -35.29
CA GLY A 35 18.73 67.75 -34.88
C GLY A 35 18.20 66.86 -36.00
N LYS A 36 18.56 67.11 -37.27
CA LYS A 36 18.18 66.19 -38.38
C LYS A 36 18.63 64.75 -38.16
N SER A 37 19.88 64.56 -37.74
CA SER A 37 20.41 63.23 -37.43
C SER A 37 19.73 62.61 -36.20
N THR A 38 19.26 63.44 -35.26
CA THR A 38 18.46 63.01 -34.11
C THR A 38 17.14 62.40 -34.59
N LEU A 39 16.48 63.06 -35.53
CA LEU A 39 15.23 62.56 -36.09
C LEU A 39 15.43 61.27 -36.90
N LEU A 40 16.42 61.24 -37.80
CA LEU A 40 16.73 60.03 -38.59
C LEU A 40 17.05 58.82 -37.71
N ARG A 41 17.78 59.02 -36.60
CA ARG A 41 18.09 57.96 -35.64
C ARG A 41 16.85 57.48 -34.89
N ALA A 42 15.89 58.35 -34.58
CA ALA A 42 14.64 57.95 -33.96
C ALA A 42 13.79 57.08 -34.91
N ILE A 43 13.78 57.39 -36.22
CA ILE A 43 13.13 56.56 -37.24
C ILE A 43 13.87 55.22 -37.38
N LEU A 44 15.20 55.22 -37.42
CA LEU A 44 15.97 53.99 -37.51
C LEU A 44 15.77 53.09 -36.27
N PHE A 45 15.65 53.71 -35.09
CA PHE A 45 15.36 52.99 -33.85
C PHE A 45 13.99 52.31 -33.89
N PHE A 46 12.97 52.91 -34.52
CA PHE A 46 11.66 52.28 -34.70
C PHE A 46 11.76 50.93 -35.42
N TYR A 47 12.56 50.82 -36.48
CA TYR A 47 12.73 49.58 -37.24
C TYR A 47 13.71 48.60 -36.58
N ASN A 48 14.79 49.07 -35.97
CA ASN A 48 15.85 48.19 -35.46
C ASN A 48 15.72 47.84 -33.98
N ALA A 49 15.09 48.70 -33.18
CA ALA A 49 15.01 48.59 -31.72
C ALA A 49 16.35 48.28 -31.04
N ASN A 50 17.46 48.74 -31.60
CA ASN A 50 18.80 48.47 -31.09
C ASN A 50 19.56 49.78 -30.85
N SER A 51 19.96 50.02 -29.61
CA SER A 51 20.65 51.24 -29.19
C SER A 51 22.14 51.29 -29.56
N LEU A 52 22.75 50.16 -29.91
CA LEU A 52 24.20 50.04 -30.19
C LEU A 52 24.54 50.25 -31.66
N LYS A 53 23.55 50.11 -32.55
CA LYS A 53 23.73 50.01 -34.00
C LYS A 53 23.03 51.16 -34.74
N LEU A 54 23.23 52.39 -34.26
CA LEU A 54 22.60 53.62 -34.79
C LEU A 54 23.60 54.59 -35.44
N GLY A 55 24.79 54.11 -35.82
CA GLY A 55 25.80 54.91 -36.53
C GLY A 55 26.55 55.93 -35.68
N VAL A 56 26.59 55.76 -34.36
CA VAL A 56 27.45 56.55 -33.46
C VAL A 56 28.54 55.62 -32.93
N PRO A 57 29.85 55.97 -33.06
CA PRO A 57 30.90 55.18 -32.45
C PRO A 57 30.70 55.16 -30.94
N LEU A 58 30.68 53.97 -30.32
CA LEU A 58 30.69 53.88 -28.86
C LEU A 58 32.03 54.41 -28.36
N GLY A 59 31.99 55.56 -27.71
CA GLY A 59 33.15 56.22 -27.11
C GLY A 59 32.80 56.72 -25.71
N PRO A 60 33.80 57.04 -24.88
CA PRO A 60 33.60 57.44 -23.48
C PRO A 60 32.78 58.73 -23.28
N THR A 61 32.56 59.51 -24.34
CA THR A 61 31.81 60.77 -24.35
C THR A 61 30.41 60.67 -25.00
N ASN A 62 30.04 59.51 -25.56
CA ASN A 62 28.79 59.34 -26.31
C ASN A 62 27.71 58.71 -25.42
N LYS A 63 26.69 59.50 -25.07
CA LYS A 63 25.50 59.04 -24.33
C LYS A 63 24.77 57.94 -25.10
N SER A 64 24.21 56.96 -24.36
CA SER A 64 23.39 55.92 -24.98
C SER A 64 22.11 56.50 -25.60
N PHE A 65 21.48 55.80 -26.54
CA PHE A 65 20.20 56.24 -27.13
C PHE A 65 19.13 56.51 -26.04
N ALA A 66 19.04 55.65 -25.03
CA ALA A 66 18.11 55.84 -23.92
C ALA A 66 18.43 57.10 -23.10
N GLU A 67 19.70 57.41 -22.86
CA GLU A 67 20.11 58.61 -22.12
C GLU A 67 19.93 59.90 -22.91
N TRP A 68 20.19 59.87 -24.21
CA TRP A 68 20.07 61.06 -25.06
C TRP A 68 18.61 61.41 -25.35
N TYR A 69 17.79 60.45 -25.78
CA TYR A 69 16.41 60.71 -26.18
C TYR A 69 15.46 60.80 -25.00
N PHE A 70 15.77 60.13 -23.88
CA PHE A 70 14.88 60.10 -22.72
C PHE A 70 15.57 60.68 -21.49
N PRO A 71 15.90 61.99 -21.46
CA PRO A 71 16.61 62.60 -20.34
C PRO A 71 15.79 62.60 -19.04
N TYR A 72 14.47 62.70 -19.13
CA TYR A 72 13.55 62.81 -18.00
C TYR A 72 12.64 61.57 -17.88
N GLN A 73 11.94 61.44 -16.75
CA GLN A 73 10.95 60.37 -16.55
C GLN A 73 9.71 60.55 -17.44
N ASN A 74 9.35 61.80 -17.71
CA ASN A 74 8.27 62.22 -18.60
C ASN A 74 8.72 62.46 -20.05
N SER A 75 9.84 61.86 -20.44
CA SER A 75 10.29 61.83 -21.84
C SER A 75 9.62 60.69 -22.57
N TYR A 76 8.98 60.98 -23.69
CA TYR A 76 8.28 60.01 -24.52
C TYR A 76 8.60 60.21 -26.00
N ILE A 77 8.64 59.09 -26.74
CA ILE A 77 8.56 59.09 -28.20
C ILE A 77 7.35 58.25 -28.56
N VAL A 78 6.46 58.79 -29.38
CA VAL A 78 5.28 58.08 -29.87
C VAL A 78 5.41 57.90 -31.37
N TYR A 79 5.34 56.65 -31.82
CA TYR A 79 5.34 56.29 -33.23
C TYR A 79 3.92 55.93 -33.64
N GLU A 80 3.33 56.71 -34.54
CA GLU A 80 2.04 56.40 -35.14
C GLU A 80 2.27 55.66 -36.45
N VAL A 81 1.58 54.55 -36.63
CA VAL A 81 1.72 53.71 -37.82
C VAL A 81 0.34 53.47 -38.40
N GLN A 82 0.22 53.73 -39.70
CA GLN A 82 -1.01 53.53 -40.46
C GLN A 82 -1.20 52.04 -40.76
N ARG A 83 -2.43 51.53 -40.63
CA ARG A 83 -2.84 50.21 -41.11
C ARG A 83 -4.15 50.28 -41.91
N GLU A 84 -4.59 49.13 -42.42
CA GLU A 84 -5.84 48.98 -43.16
C GLU A 84 -7.07 49.37 -42.33
N THR A 85 -7.07 49.07 -41.03
CA THR A 85 -8.22 49.28 -40.13
C THR A 85 -8.15 50.58 -39.32
N GLY A 86 -7.21 51.47 -39.64
CA GLY A 86 -6.91 52.68 -38.87
C GLY A 86 -5.45 52.76 -38.44
N ALA A 87 -5.09 53.79 -37.68
CA ALA A 87 -3.76 53.97 -37.14
C ALA A 87 -3.68 53.49 -35.68
N TYR A 88 -2.49 53.05 -35.29
CA TYR A 88 -2.16 52.70 -33.91
C TYR A 88 -0.88 53.42 -33.51
N SER A 89 -0.65 53.51 -32.21
CA SER A 89 0.50 54.20 -31.65
C SER A 89 1.39 53.26 -30.86
N ILE A 90 2.69 53.47 -30.91
CA ILE A 90 3.68 52.81 -30.05
C ILE A 90 4.28 53.89 -29.17
N LEU A 91 4.05 53.78 -27.87
CA LEU A 91 4.70 54.61 -26.86
C LEU A 91 6.04 53.98 -26.46
N ALA A 92 7.13 54.69 -26.66
CA ALA A 92 8.45 54.37 -26.10
C ALA A 92 8.76 55.26 -24.90
N PHE A 93 9.26 54.66 -23.82
CA PHE A 93 9.62 55.36 -22.58
C PHE A 93 10.75 54.65 -21.82
N LYS A 94 11.43 55.38 -20.93
CA LYS A 94 12.59 54.88 -20.17
C LYS A 94 12.22 54.46 -18.76
N VAL A 95 12.67 53.28 -18.34
CA VAL A 95 12.63 52.81 -16.95
C VAL A 95 13.96 52.16 -16.60
N GLN A 96 14.61 52.59 -15.51
CA GLN A 96 15.89 52.05 -15.04
C GLN A 96 16.94 51.92 -16.17
N ASN A 97 17.10 52.99 -16.97
CA ASN A 97 18.00 53.07 -18.12
C ASN A 97 17.74 52.06 -19.27
N ARG A 98 16.56 51.43 -19.31
CA ARG A 98 16.11 50.58 -20.42
C ARG A 98 14.83 51.12 -21.03
N LEU A 99 14.70 51.01 -22.35
CA LEU A 99 13.49 51.42 -23.04
C LEU A 99 12.43 50.32 -22.99
N ASN A 100 11.19 50.76 -22.87
CA ASN A 100 10.02 49.91 -22.79
C ASN A 100 8.95 50.46 -23.73
N PHE A 101 8.06 49.57 -24.15
CA PHE A 101 7.06 49.89 -25.16
C PHE A 101 5.65 49.52 -24.70
N TYR A 102 4.69 50.34 -25.10
CA TYR A 102 3.27 50.01 -25.10
C TYR A 102 2.71 50.21 -26.51
N PHE A 103 1.90 49.26 -26.97
CA PHE A 103 1.13 49.39 -28.20
C PHE A 103 -0.28 49.85 -27.83
N ILE A 104 -0.74 50.93 -28.43
CA ILE A 104 -2.00 51.59 -28.15
C ILE A 104 -2.83 51.52 -29.44
N ASP A 105 -4.05 50.98 -29.35
CA ASP A 105 -4.94 50.75 -30.49
C ASP A 105 -5.70 52.04 -30.89
N ALA A 106 -4.96 53.15 -31.02
CA ALA A 106 -5.47 54.46 -31.40
C ALA A 106 -4.40 55.31 -32.12
N PRO A 107 -4.80 56.26 -32.97
CA PRO A 107 -3.90 57.28 -33.52
C PRO A 107 -3.29 58.15 -32.42
N TYR A 108 -2.22 58.86 -32.76
CA TYR A 108 -1.60 59.80 -31.83
C TYR A 108 -2.55 60.97 -31.57
N GLN A 109 -2.91 61.14 -30.29
CA GLN A 109 -3.68 62.28 -29.79
C GLN A 109 -2.86 62.95 -28.70
N ARG A 110 -2.65 64.25 -28.82
CA ARG A 110 -1.78 65.02 -27.91
C ARG A 110 -2.31 64.98 -26.47
N GLU A 111 -3.62 64.98 -26.33
CA GLU A 111 -4.39 65.00 -25.08
C GLU A 111 -4.16 63.73 -24.24
N LEU A 112 -3.71 62.63 -24.85
CA LEU A 112 -3.43 61.37 -24.14
C LEU A 112 -2.09 61.40 -23.39
N PHE A 113 -1.21 62.34 -23.72
CA PHE A 113 0.16 62.39 -23.18
C PHE A 113 0.51 63.72 -22.51
N ILE A 114 -0.26 64.77 -22.80
CA ILE A 114 -0.03 66.14 -22.33
C ILE A 114 -1.32 66.66 -21.71
N ASP A 115 -1.20 67.22 -20.51
CA ASP A 115 -2.30 67.83 -19.78
C ASP A 115 -2.74 69.17 -20.42
N ALA A 116 -3.90 69.68 -20.00
CA ALA A 116 -4.46 70.96 -20.46
C ALA A 116 -3.50 72.15 -20.26
N ASP A 117 -2.64 72.09 -19.23
CA ASP A 117 -1.60 73.08 -18.94
C ASP A 117 -0.35 72.96 -19.84
N GLY A 118 -0.36 72.06 -20.82
CA GLY A 118 0.77 71.83 -21.73
C GLY A 118 1.94 71.07 -21.10
N ARG A 119 1.73 70.46 -19.93
CA ARG A 119 2.73 69.65 -19.23
C ARG A 119 2.59 68.18 -19.62
N ALA A 120 3.69 67.53 -19.98
CA ALA A 120 3.70 66.09 -20.23
C ALA A 120 3.41 65.32 -18.94
N PHE A 121 2.58 64.28 -19.03
CA PHE A 121 2.27 63.43 -17.88
C PHE A 121 3.54 62.83 -17.26
N GLU A 122 3.65 62.88 -15.94
CA GLU A 122 4.88 62.49 -15.24
C GLU A 122 5.05 60.97 -15.12
N SER A 123 3.94 60.24 -15.13
CA SER A 123 3.90 58.80 -14.95
C SER A 123 3.02 58.13 -16.00
N TRP A 124 3.30 56.85 -16.25
CA TRP A 124 2.43 56.00 -17.05
C TRP A 124 1.01 55.89 -16.49
N ASP A 125 0.81 56.04 -15.16
CA ASP A 125 -0.51 55.90 -14.55
C ASP A 125 -1.47 57.03 -14.99
N ASN A 126 -0.95 58.24 -15.22
CA ASN A 126 -1.73 59.34 -15.77
C ASN A 126 -2.12 59.09 -17.24
N ILE A 127 -1.18 58.56 -18.04
CA ILE A 127 -1.44 58.16 -19.43
C ILE A 127 -2.49 57.03 -19.45
N ARG A 128 -2.38 56.06 -18.54
CA ARG A 128 -3.36 54.97 -18.40
C ARG A 128 -4.74 55.51 -18.08
N ALA A 129 -4.86 56.42 -17.12
CA ALA A 129 -6.15 57.04 -16.77
C ALA A 129 -6.79 57.77 -17.96
N ALA A 130 -5.99 58.47 -18.77
CA ALA A 130 -6.45 59.12 -20.00
C ALA A 130 -6.89 58.10 -21.07
N LEU A 131 -6.18 56.98 -21.22
CA LEU A 131 -6.56 55.90 -22.14
C LEU A 131 -7.85 55.20 -21.70
N ASP A 132 -7.98 54.89 -20.41
CA ASP A 132 -9.16 54.24 -19.83
C ASP A 132 -10.40 55.13 -19.95
N THR A 133 -10.26 56.44 -19.70
CA THR A 133 -11.37 57.42 -19.87
C THR A 133 -11.88 57.46 -21.31
N ASN A 134 -11.00 57.30 -22.29
CA ASN A 134 -11.33 57.29 -23.71
C ASN A 134 -11.68 55.89 -24.26
N ASN A 135 -11.76 54.86 -23.39
CA ASN A 135 -11.99 53.46 -23.77
C ASN A 135 -11.00 52.92 -24.84
N ILE A 136 -9.73 53.35 -24.79
CA ILE A 136 -8.70 52.95 -25.74
C ILE A 136 -7.95 51.71 -25.24
N PHE A 137 -7.92 50.67 -26.06
CA PHE A 137 -7.16 49.45 -25.75
C PHE A 137 -5.65 49.68 -25.84
N TYR A 138 -4.89 49.17 -24.86
CA TYR A 138 -3.43 49.20 -24.86
C TYR A 138 -2.85 47.83 -24.46
N SER A 139 -1.63 47.54 -24.93
CA SER A 139 -0.96 46.26 -24.67
C SER A 139 -0.37 46.18 -23.27
N ARG A 140 0.07 44.99 -22.84
CA ARG A 140 1.01 44.91 -21.72
C ARG A 140 2.34 45.60 -22.05
N ARG A 141 3.10 45.91 -21.00
CA ARG A 141 4.44 46.47 -21.13
C ARG A 141 5.40 45.49 -21.78
N ILE A 142 6.06 45.93 -22.86
CA ILE A 142 7.10 45.17 -23.55
C ILE A 142 8.46 45.67 -23.10
N LYS A 143 9.26 44.76 -22.55
CA LYS A 143 10.57 45.07 -21.95
C LYS A 143 11.76 44.67 -22.83
N SER A 144 11.54 43.73 -23.77
CA SER A 144 12.59 43.20 -24.63
C SER A 144 12.54 43.84 -26.01
N TYR A 145 13.71 44.21 -26.53
CA TYR A 145 13.87 44.69 -27.92
C TYR A 145 13.60 43.59 -28.95
N GLU A 146 13.85 42.33 -28.61
CA GLU A 146 13.49 41.18 -29.45
C GLU A 146 11.98 41.05 -29.56
N GLU A 147 11.28 41.06 -28.41
CA GLU A 147 9.81 40.97 -28.38
C GLU A 147 9.14 42.13 -29.13
N TYR A 148 9.69 43.36 -29.01
CA TYR A 148 9.21 44.49 -29.81
C TYR A 148 9.35 44.22 -31.32
N ARG A 149 10.50 43.69 -31.77
CA ARG A 149 10.73 43.38 -33.18
C ARG A 149 9.87 42.21 -33.66
N ASP A 150 9.69 41.17 -32.84
CA ASP A 150 8.79 40.05 -33.14
C ASP A 150 7.37 40.54 -33.40
N ILE A 151 6.89 41.48 -32.58
CA ILE A 151 5.57 42.10 -32.73
C ILE A 151 5.52 42.97 -33.99
N LEU A 152 6.53 43.83 -34.21
CA LEU A 152 6.59 44.75 -35.35
C LEU A 152 6.68 44.02 -36.69
N TYR A 153 7.40 42.90 -36.76
CA TYR A 153 7.61 42.12 -38.00
C TYR A 153 6.75 40.85 -38.10
N GLY A 154 5.82 40.65 -37.18
CA GLY A 154 4.81 39.59 -37.27
C GLY A 154 5.30 38.18 -36.94
N ASN A 155 6.48 38.03 -36.33
CA ASN A 155 6.98 36.76 -35.78
C ASN A 155 6.36 36.46 -34.40
N ASN A 156 5.03 36.54 -34.34
CA ASN A 156 4.28 36.28 -33.12
C ASN A 156 4.07 34.77 -32.99
N GLN A 157 4.89 34.09 -32.17
CA GLN A 157 4.82 32.65 -31.84
C GLN A 157 3.43 32.22 -31.28
N GLY A 158 2.37 32.29 -32.08
CA GLY A 158 0.99 31.94 -31.71
C GLY A 158 0.20 33.00 -30.91
N LYS A 159 0.77 34.16 -30.58
CA LYS A 159 0.07 35.23 -29.81
C LYS A 159 -0.84 36.08 -30.72
N LYS A 160 -2.12 35.72 -30.82
CA LYS A 160 -3.13 36.40 -31.67
C LYS A 160 -3.30 37.89 -31.34
N ASP A 161 -3.19 38.28 -30.06
CA ASP A 161 -3.44 39.66 -29.62
C ASP A 161 -2.51 40.69 -30.27
N PHE A 162 -1.28 40.28 -30.61
CA PHE A 162 -0.26 41.14 -31.22
C PHE A 162 -0.19 41.06 -32.75
N GLN A 163 -0.97 40.19 -33.39
CA GLN A 163 -1.00 40.09 -34.86
C GLN A 163 -1.55 41.35 -35.51
N ARG A 164 -2.56 41.97 -34.87
CA ARG A 164 -3.03 43.28 -35.28
C ARG A 164 -1.88 44.28 -35.32
N TYR A 165 -0.87 44.08 -34.46
CA TYR A 165 0.19 45.05 -34.26
C TYR A 165 1.32 45.08 -35.31
N ALA A 166 1.35 44.10 -36.23
CA ALA A 166 2.45 43.90 -37.14
C ALA A 166 2.50 44.93 -38.29
N LEU A 167 3.69 45.36 -38.68
CA LEU A 167 3.95 46.17 -39.88
C LEU A 167 4.14 45.27 -41.10
N LEU A 168 4.86 44.16 -40.93
CA LEU A 168 5.12 43.12 -41.93
C LEU A 168 4.77 41.75 -41.33
N GLU A 169 4.46 40.76 -42.17
CA GLU A 169 4.16 39.38 -41.74
C GLU A 169 5.28 38.44 -42.22
N SER A 170 6.48 38.58 -41.65
CA SER A 170 7.62 37.73 -41.98
C SER A 170 8.07 36.90 -40.78
N ARG A 171 8.10 35.57 -40.95
CA ARG A 171 8.63 34.64 -39.95
C ARG A 171 10.16 34.76 -39.78
N GLN A 172 10.86 35.31 -40.78
CA GLN A 172 12.32 35.40 -40.83
C GLN A 172 12.76 36.87 -40.98
N TYR A 173 12.36 37.73 -40.04
CA TYR A 173 12.64 39.15 -40.14
C TYR A 173 14.06 39.57 -39.76
N LEU A 174 14.90 38.69 -39.21
CA LEU A 174 16.19 39.06 -38.59
C LEU A 174 17.13 39.87 -39.50
N ASN A 175 17.06 39.63 -40.80
CA ASN A 175 17.87 40.32 -41.80
C ASN A 175 17.27 41.68 -42.20
N ILE A 176 15.95 41.87 -42.08
CA ILE A 176 15.24 43.09 -42.50
C ILE A 176 15.71 44.35 -41.72
N PRO A 177 15.78 44.36 -40.36
CA PRO A 177 16.35 45.49 -39.62
C PRO A 177 17.79 45.81 -39.99
N ARG A 178 18.61 44.78 -40.29
CA ARG A 178 20.02 44.96 -40.67
C ARG A 178 20.13 45.62 -42.03
N THR A 179 19.29 45.21 -42.99
CA THR A 179 19.21 45.80 -44.33
C THR A 179 18.79 47.26 -44.26
N ILE A 180 17.70 47.57 -43.54
CA ILE A 180 17.24 48.95 -43.33
C ILE A 180 18.37 49.77 -42.71
N GLN A 181 19.02 49.26 -41.67
CA GLN A 181 20.12 49.95 -41.03
C GLN A 181 21.30 50.22 -41.99
N ASN A 182 21.70 49.24 -42.78
CA ASN A 182 22.81 49.39 -43.73
C ASN A 182 22.48 50.43 -44.81
N VAL A 183 21.26 50.43 -45.33
CA VAL A 183 20.78 51.44 -46.30
C VAL A 183 20.73 52.84 -45.68
N PHE A 184 20.27 52.96 -44.42
CA PHE A 184 20.19 54.26 -43.74
C PHE A 184 21.56 54.83 -43.31
N LEU A 185 22.55 53.98 -43.03
CA LEU A 185 23.86 54.40 -42.50
C LEU A 185 24.96 54.48 -43.58
N ASN A 186 24.92 53.65 -44.62
CA ASN A 186 25.93 53.66 -45.68
C ASN A 186 25.52 54.62 -46.80
N SER A 187 26.35 55.64 -47.04
CA SER A 187 26.09 56.70 -48.03
C SER A 187 26.30 56.29 -49.49
N LYS A 188 26.94 55.14 -49.76
CA LYS A 188 27.06 54.57 -51.11
C LYS A 188 25.84 53.70 -51.42
N LEU A 189 24.75 54.37 -51.77
CA LEU A 189 23.50 53.76 -52.20
C LEU A 189 23.60 53.32 -53.66
N ASP A 190 24.43 52.31 -53.94
CA ASP A 190 24.38 51.66 -55.25
C ASP A 190 23.09 50.86 -55.33
N ALA A 191 22.26 51.11 -56.36
CA ALA A 191 20.97 50.45 -56.52
C ALA A 191 21.10 48.91 -56.57
N GLU A 192 22.24 48.42 -57.05
CA GLU A 192 22.59 47.00 -57.09
C GLU A 192 22.86 46.44 -55.69
N PHE A 193 23.55 47.19 -54.82
CA PHE A 193 23.74 46.82 -53.41
C PHE A 193 22.41 46.78 -52.65
N ILE A 194 21.51 47.74 -52.89
CA ILE A 194 20.18 47.75 -52.27
C ILE A 194 19.37 46.52 -52.72
N LYS A 195 19.36 46.21 -54.02
CA LYS A 195 18.69 45.02 -54.56
C LYS A 195 19.25 43.74 -53.96
N GLN A 196 20.57 43.59 -53.95
CA GLN A 196 21.23 42.40 -53.40
C GLN A 196 20.93 42.25 -51.90
N THR A 197 21.01 43.33 -51.12
CA THR A 197 20.73 43.28 -49.68
C THR A 197 19.25 43.00 -49.37
N ILE A 198 18.32 43.45 -50.24
CA ILE A 198 16.90 43.09 -50.15
C ILE A 198 16.72 41.60 -50.45
N ILE A 199 17.33 41.10 -51.53
CA ILE A 199 17.29 39.67 -51.91
C ILE A 199 17.87 38.80 -50.78
N ASP A 200 19.04 39.14 -50.25
CA ASP A 200 19.70 38.41 -49.15
C ASP A 200 18.88 38.47 -47.85
N SER A 201 18.05 39.51 -47.68
CA SER A 201 17.13 39.62 -46.52
C SER A 201 15.80 38.90 -46.70
N MET A 202 15.45 38.55 -47.94
CA MET A 202 14.27 37.78 -48.31
C MET A 202 14.61 36.30 -48.60
N GLY A 203 15.87 35.97 -48.81
CA GLY A 203 16.37 34.66 -49.19
C GLY A 203 16.31 33.65 -48.05
N GLU A 204 15.81 32.46 -48.39
CA GLU A 204 15.81 31.25 -47.59
C GLU A 204 17.20 30.91 -47.05
N ASP A 205 17.23 30.24 -45.90
CA ASP A 205 18.39 29.76 -45.16
C ASP A 205 19.63 29.56 -46.05
N ASP A 206 20.74 30.24 -45.72
CA ASP A 206 22.05 29.70 -46.06
C ASP A 206 22.06 28.27 -45.49
N LEU A 207 21.80 27.27 -46.33
CA LEU A 207 22.07 25.87 -46.06
C LEU A 207 23.59 25.79 -45.91
N GLN A 208 24.07 26.12 -44.71
CA GLN A 208 25.42 25.82 -44.28
C GLN A 208 25.48 24.29 -44.20
N ILE A 209 25.82 23.68 -45.33
CA ILE A 209 26.19 22.27 -45.39
C ILE A 209 27.44 22.15 -44.51
N ASP A 210 27.25 21.65 -43.30
CA ASP A 210 28.35 21.41 -42.38
C ASP A 210 29.19 20.24 -42.91
N LEU A 211 30.19 20.58 -43.72
CA LEU A 211 31.12 19.63 -44.35
C LEU A 211 31.86 18.78 -43.31
N GLN A 212 31.96 19.20 -42.05
CA GLN A 212 32.59 18.40 -40.99
C GLN A 212 31.72 17.20 -40.60
N VAL A 213 30.40 17.38 -40.55
CA VAL A 213 29.44 16.29 -40.28
C VAL A 213 29.48 15.27 -41.42
N TYR A 214 29.50 15.74 -42.67
CA TYR A 214 29.62 14.85 -43.83
C TYR A 214 30.97 14.14 -43.90
N ALA A 215 32.08 14.82 -43.55
CA ALA A 215 33.39 14.19 -43.47
C ALA A 215 33.44 13.09 -42.39
N HIS A 216 32.77 13.30 -41.25
CA HIS A 216 32.67 12.27 -40.21
C HIS A 216 31.85 11.06 -40.68
N HIS A 217 30.71 11.28 -41.35
CA HIS A 217 29.89 10.20 -41.91
C HIS A 217 30.60 9.43 -43.04
N LEU A 218 31.43 10.10 -43.84
CA LEU A 218 32.20 9.47 -44.91
C LEU A 218 33.42 8.70 -44.40
N LYS A 219 33.97 9.05 -43.23
CA LYS A 219 35.15 8.39 -42.64
C LYS A 219 34.92 6.90 -42.40
N ASP A 220 33.74 6.53 -41.92
CA ASP A 220 33.37 5.15 -41.60
C ASP A 220 32.56 4.49 -42.74
N PHE A 221 32.36 5.18 -43.85
CA PHE A 221 31.55 4.65 -44.95
C PHE A 221 32.19 3.42 -45.59
N GLU A 222 33.51 3.43 -45.78
CA GLU A 222 34.24 2.31 -46.39
C GLU A 222 34.24 1.07 -45.50
N THR A 223 34.38 1.24 -44.17
CA THR A 223 34.31 0.15 -43.21
C THR A 223 32.90 -0.45 -43.16
N GLN A 224 31.86 0.39 -43.07
CA GLN A 224 30.47 -0.04 -43.11
C GLN A 224 30.12 -0.78 -44.42
N LEU A 225 30.60 -0.28 -45.55
CA LEU A 225 30.35 -0.90 -46.86
C LEU A 225 31.06 -2.26 -46.97
N ASN A 226 32.27 -2.38 -46.43
CA ASN A 226 32.97 -3.65 -46.33
C ASN A 226 32.26 -4.64 -45.39
N ASP A 227 31.74 -4.18 -44.25
CA ASP A 227 30.95 -5.01 -43.32
C ASP A 227 29.66 -5.52 -43.99
N ILE A 228 28.95 -4.66 -44.72
CA ILE A 228 27.77 -5.06 -45.51
C ILE A 228 28.14 -6.11 -46.56
N ARG A 229 29.28 -5.95 -47.24
CA ARG A 229 29.78 -6.95 -48.21
C ARG A 229 30.10 -8.28 -47.54
N GLN A 230 30.71 -8.27 -46.35
CA GLN A 230 30.99 -9.48 -45.58
C GLN A 230 29.69 -10.14 -45.11
N PHE A 231 28.70 -9.37 -44.66
CA PHE A 231 27.41 -9.87 -44.21
C PHE A 231 26.59 -10.51 -45.34
N ARG A 232 26.80 -10.08 -46.60
CA ARG A 232 26.19 -10.71 -47.78
C ARG A 232 26.78 -12.07 -48.14
N LYS A 233 27.93 -12.47 -47.57
CA LYS A 233 28.51 -13.79 -47.83
C LYS A 233 27.61 -14.87 -47.24
N THR A 234 27.33 -15.91 -48.03
CA THR A 234 26.41 -17.00 -47.66
C THR A 234 26.78 -17.71 -46.36
N ALA A 235 28.08 -17.85 -46.06
CA ALA A 235 28.56 -18.42 -44.80
C ALA A 235 28.16 -17.57 -43.57
N VAL A 236 28.30 -16.25 -43.66
CA VAL A 236 27.96 -15.31 -42.58
C VAL A 236 26.45 -15.24 -42.38
N VAL A 237 25.67 -15.23 -43.47
CA VAL A 237 24.20 -15.28 -43.40
C VAL A 237 23.73 -16.55 -42.68
N LYS A 238 24.30 -17.72 -43.01
CA LYS A 238 23.97 -18.98 -42.33
C LYS A 238 24.31 -18.95 -40.84
N GLN A 239 25.46 -18.39 -40.47
CA GLN A 239 25.85 -18.21 -39.06
C GLN A 239 24.91 -17.25 -38.33
N ALA A 240 24.54 -16.12 -38.95
CA ALA A 240 23.60 -15.17 -38.39
C ALA A 240 22.21 -15.79 -38.18
N GLN A 241 21.73 -16.58 -39.14
CA GLN A 241 20.48 -17.32 -39.02
C GLN A 241 20.54 -18.36 -37.89
N ALA A 242 21.64 -19.10 -37.78
CA ALA A 242 21.84 -20.06 -36.68
C ALA A 242 21.89 -19.34 -35.32
N ALA A 243 22.58 -18.20 -35.22
CA ALA A 243 22.61 -17.38 -34.01
C ALA A 243 21.22 -16.85 -33.63
N ALA A 244 20.44 -16.39 -34.62
CA ALA A 244 19.06 -15.94 -34.39
C ALA A 244 18.16 -17.09 -33.91
N GLN A 245 18.28 -18.28 -34.51
CA GLN A 245 17.54 -19.47 -34.08
C GLN A 245 17.91 -19.89 -32.65
N LEU A 246 19.22 -19.89 -32.33
CA LEU A 246 19.70 -20.17 -30.97
C LEU A 246 19.18 -19.13 -29.97
N TYR A 247 19.16 -17.86 -30.34
CA TYR A 247 18.62 -16.78 -29.50
C TYR A 247 17.13 -16.99 -29.19
N VAL A 248 16.33 -17.33 -30.20
CA VAL A 248 14.92 -17.68 -30.01
C VAL A 248 14.76 -18.91 -29.11
N ALA A 249 15.59 -19.94 -29.31
CA ALA A 249 15.59 -21.13 -28.45
C ALA A 249 15.94 -20.80 -26.99
N ILE A 250 16.91 -19.91 -26.76
CA ILE A 250 17.29 -19.44 -25.42
C ILE A 250 16.11 -18.71 -24.75
N ILE A 251 15.43 -17.81 -25.48
CA ILE A 251 14.25 -17.12 -24.94
C ILE A 251 13.16 -18.12 -24.56
N HIS A 252 12.89 -19.11 -25.42
CA HIS A 252 11.91 -20.14 -25.14
C HIS A 252 12.28 -20.96 -23.89
N LEU A 253 13.54 -21.41 -23.78
CA LEU A 253 14.03 -22.15 -22.60
C LEU A 253 13.97 -21.31 -21.32
N GLN A 254 14.28 -20.02 -21.39
CA GLN A 254 14.16 -19.12 -20.24
C GLN A 254 12.69 -18.96 -19.80
N ARG A 255 11.76 -18.89 -20.75
CA ARG A 255 10.32 -18.84 -20.46
C ARG A 255 9.82 -20.14 -19.82
N GLN A 256 10.23 -21.29 -20.36
CA GLN A 256 9.93 -22.61 -19.78
C GLN A 256 10.48 -22.74 -18.37
N ARG A 257 11.74 -22.33 -18.14
CA ARG A 257 12.35 -22.33 -16.81
C ARG A 257 11.55 -21.48 -15.82
N ARG A 258 11.12 -20.26 -16.21
CA ARG A 258 10.28 -19.41 -15.35
C ARG A 258 8.94 -20.06 -15.03
N LYS A 259 8.29 -20.68 -16.01
CA LYS A 259 7.03 -21.41 -15.83
C LYS A 259 7.21 -22.56 -14.84
N ASN A 260 8.21 -23.42 -15.04
CA ASN A 260 8.49 -24.55 -14.14
C ASN A 260 8.80 -24.10 -12.71
N VAL A 261 9.57 -23.02 -12.54
CA VAL A 261 9.84 -22.44 -11.21
C VAL A 261 8.56 -21.96 -10.54
N MET A 262 7.65 -21.35 -11.29
CA MET A 262 6.37 -20.89 -10.76
C MET A 262 5.46 -22.06 -10.36
N GLU A 263 5.40 -23.12 -11.17
CA GLU A 263 4.66 -24.35 -10.86
C GLU A 263 5.23 -25.04 -9.61
N LEU A 264 6.56 -25.19 -9.53
CA LEU A 264 7.22 -25.77 -8.37
C LEU A 264 7.00 -24.96 -7.10
N ARG A 265 7.09 -23.62 -7.18
CA ARG A 265 6.78 -22.76 -6.03
C ARG A 265 5.33 -22.85 -5.61
N GLY A 266 4.41 -22.96 -6.57
CA GLY A 266 2.98 -23.16 -6.29
C GLY A 266 2.73 -24.46 -5.54
N ALA A 267 3.30 -25.56 -6.02
CA ALA A 267 3.21 -26.87 -5.36
C ALA A 267 3.85 -26.86 -3.97
N LEU A 268 5.02 -26.23 -3.82
CA LEU A 268 5.71 -26.11 -2.53
C LEU A 268 4.86 -25.32 -1.53
N ALA A 269 4.29 -24.18 -1.94
CA ALA A 269 3.42 -23.38 -1.07
C ALA A 269 2.14 -24.12 -0.67
N GLU A 270 1.62 -25.00 -1.52
CA GLU A 270 0.47 -25.85 -1.18
C GLU A 270 0.87 -26.93 -0.16
N ILE A 271 2.05 -27.53 -0.29
CA ILE A 271 2.60 -28.47 0.67
C ILE A 271 2.87 -27.79 2.02
N GLU A 272 3.52 -26.62 2.04
CA GLU A 272 3.79 -25.85 3.27
C GLU A 272 2.51 -25.48 4.02
N LYS A 273 1.39 -25.27 3.31
CA LYS A 273 0.07 -25.05 3.94
C LYS A 273 -0.54 -26.34 4.49
N ARG A 274 -0.35 -27.48 3.83
CA ARG A 274 -0.94 -28.78 4.22
C ARG A 274 -0.14 -29.48 5.32
N GLU A 275 1.18 -29.33 5.35
CA GLU A 275 2.07 -29.92 6.35
C GLU A 275 1.66 -29.63 7.81
N PRO A 276 1.38 -28.38 8.24
CA PRO A 276 0.95 -28.11 9.61
C PRO A 276 -0.42 -28.74 9.92
N LEU A 277 -1.33 -28.82 8.94
CA LEU A 277 -2.64 -29.46 9.11
C LEU A 277 -2.51 -30.97 9.28
N LEU A 278 -1.64 -31.61 8.50
CA LEU A 278 -1.40 -33.05 8.59
C LEU A 278 -0.64 -33.42 9.86
N THR A 279 0.36 -32.64 10.26
CA THR A 279 1.11 -32.87 11.51
C THR A 279 0.25 -32.68 12.74
N THR A 280 -0.65 -31.69 12.76
CA THR A 280 -1.61 -31.54 13.87
C THR A 280 -2.63 -32.67 13.91
N ALA A 281 -3.14 -33.11 12.75
CA ALA A 281 -4.04 -34.27 12.66
C ALA A 281 -3.35 -35.56 13.12
N LEU A 282 -2.13 -35.84 12.65
CA LEU A 282 -1.32 -36.98 13.10
C LEU A 282 -1.07 -36.94 14.60
N GLY A 283 -0.70 -35.77 15.15
CA GLY A 283 -0.52 -35.62 16.59
C GLY A 283 -1.80 -35.90 17.40
N ALA A 284 -2.97 -35.50 16.89
CA ALA A 284 -4.25 -35.80 17.51
C ALA A 284 -4.57 -37.31 17.47
N ASP A 285 -4.32 -37.96 16.34
CA ASP A 285 -4.53 -39.40 16.16
C ASP A 285 -3.57 -40.22 17.03
N GLU A 286 -2.29 -39.82 17.12
CA GLU A 286 -1.30 -40.44 18.00
C GLU A 286 -1.71 -40.33 19.48
N GLN A 287 -2.20 -39.16 19.90
CA GLN A 287 -2.73 -38.99 21.26
C GLN A 287 -3.98 -39.86 21.50
N ALA A 288 -4.89 -39.96 20.52
CA ALA A 288 -6.06 -40.82 20.61
C ALA A 288 -5.67 -42.30 20.72
N LEU A 289 -4.69 -42.73 19.92
CA LEU A 289 -4.12 -44.08 19.96
C LEU A 289 -3.48 -44.36 21.32
N GLN A 290 -2.65 -43.46 21.85
CA GLN A 290 -2.05 -43.61 23.18
C GLN A 290 -3.11 -43.72 24.28
N ARG A 291 -4.19 -42.92 24.22
CA ARG A 291 -5.32 -43.03 25.16
C ARG A 291 -6.02 -44.38 25.07
N LEU A 292 -6.21 -44.91 23.86
CA LEU A 292 -6.80 -46.23 23.65
C LEU A 292 -5.89 -47.35 24.18
N LEU A 293 -4.58 -47.30 23.90
CA LEU A 293 -3.62 -48.26 24.43
C LEU A 293 -3.59 -48.25 25.96
N LEU A 294 -3.64 -47.07 26.59
CA LEU A 294 -3.75 -46.96 28.04
C LEU A 294 -5.06 -47.58 28.57
N LYS A 295 -6.18 -47.43 27.86
CA LYS A 295 -7.45 -48.08 28.22
C LYS A 295 -7.36 -49.60 28.08
N ILE A 296 -6.77 -50.10 27.00
CA ILE A 296 -6.55 -51.53 26.78
C ILE A 296 -5.67 -52.11 27.89
N ALA A 297 -4.54 -51.46 28.22
CA ALA A 297 -3.68 -51.91 29.31
C ALA A 297 -4.39 -51.91 30.68
N LYS A 298 -5.24 -50.91 30.96
CA LYS A 298 -6.08 -50.90 32.17
C LYS A 298 -7.09 -52.04 32.19
N GLU A 299 -7.76 -52.31 31.08
CA GLU A 299 -8.68 -53.45 30.97
C GLU A 299 -7.96 -54.79 31.07
N GLU A 300 -6.80 -54.97 30.43
CA GLU A 300 -6.00 -56.19 30.55
C GLU A 300 -5.54 -56.44 31.99
N THR A 301 -5.09 -55.40 32.71
CA THR A 301 -4.69 -55.53 34.11
C THR A 301 -5.90 -55.83 35.01
N ALA A 302 -7.06 -55.22 34.75
CA ALA A 302 -8.30 -55.54 35.46
C ALA A 302 -8.77 -56.97 35.17
N PHE A 303 -8.70 -57.41 33.92
CA PHE A 303 -9.03 -58.76 33.49
C PHE A 303 -8.08 -59.78 34.12
N LYS A 304 -6.76 -59.57 34.09
CA LYS A 304 -5.78 -60.42 34.76
C LYS A 304 -6.09 -60.55 36.26
N LYS A 305 -6.34 -59.44 36.96
CA LYS A 305 -6.74 -59.47 38.38
C LYS A 305 -8.02 -60.27 38.62
N ARG A 306 -9.04 -60.16 37.76
CA ARG A 306 -10.28 -60.95 37.86
C ARG A 306 -9.99 -62.43 37.59
N ASN A 307 -9.21 -62.73 36.57
CA ASN A 307 -8.84 -64.09 36.21
C ASN A 307 -8.04 -64.76 37.33
N ASP A 308 -7.04 -64.07 37.89
CA ASP A 308 -6.23 -64.58 39.01
C ASP A 308 -7.10 -64.86 40.24
N LYS A 309 -8.09 -64.00 40.53
CA LYS A 309 -9.09 -64.25 41.57
C LYS A 309 -9.88 -65.52 41.27
N TYR A 310 -10.45 -65.65 40.08
CA TYR A 310 -11.22 -66.85 39.71
C TYR A 310 -10.38 -68.12 39.74
N VAL A 311 -9.12 -68.07 39.28
CA VAL A 311 -8.18 -69.20 39.37
C VAL A 311 -7.90 -69.57 40.83
N SER A 312 -7.71 -68.57 41.70
CA SER A 312 -7.52 -68.80 43.14
C SER A 312 -8.76 -69.41 43.80
N ASP A 313 -9.96 -68.92 43.45
CA ASP A 313 -11.23 -69.45 43.96
C ASP A 313 -11.46 -70.88 43.47
N LEU A 314 -11.18 -71.16 42.20
CA LEU A 314 -11.21 -72.51 41.64
C LEU A 314 -10.20 -73.44 42.31
N ALA A 315 -9.01 -72.96 42.65
CA ALA A 315 -8.02 -73.73 43.40
C ALA A 315 -8.50 -74.06 44.82
N ILE A 316 -9.12 -73.09 45.51
CA ILE A 316 -9.72 -73.31 46.84
C ILE A 316 -10.87 -74.31 46.76
N ILE A 317 -11.79 -74.14 45.81
CA ILE A 317 -12.92 -75.06 45.61
C ILE A 317 -12.40 -76.45 45.22
N GLY A 318 -11.41 -76.53 44.35
CA GLY A 318 -10.76 -77.79 43.96
C GLY A 318 -10.10 -78.49 45.15
N ALA A 319 -9.40 -77.75 46.02
CA ALA A 319 -8.83 -78.29 47.26
C ALA A 319 -9.93 -78.76 48.23
N LYS A 320 -11.02 -77.98 48.37
CA LYS A 320 -12.19 -78.39 49.16
C LYS A 320 -12.83 -79.67 48.62
N ILE A 321 -13.01 -79.80 47.30
CA ILE A 321 -13.54 -81.01 46.66
C ILE A 321 -12.60 -82.20 46.90
N LYS A 322 -11.28 -82.02 46.74
CA LYS A 322 -10.30 -83.09 47.05
C LYS A 322 -10.39 -83.50 48.52
N SER A 323 -10.42 -82.54 49.44
CA SER A 323 -10.56 -82.82 50.88
C SER A 323 -11.90 -83.51 51.20
N ALA A 324 -12.98 -83.13 50.52
CA ALA A 324 -14.29 -83.76 50.66
C ALA A 324 -14.29 -85.19 50.10
N ARG A 325 -13.59 -85.45 48.98
CA ARG A 325 -13.39 -86.81 48.46
C ARG A 325 -12.57 -87.68 49.41
N VAL A 326 -11.44 -87.18 49.92
CA VAL A 326 -10.63 -87.91 50.90
C VAL A 326 -11.42 -88.19 52.17
N LYS A 327 -12.18 -87.22 52.69
CA LYS A 327 -13.07 -87.43 53.83
C LYS A 327 -14.16 -88.44 53.52
N LYS A 328 -14.77 -88.38 52.33
CA LYS A 328 -15.77 -89.37 51.88
C LYS A 328 -15.17 -90.78 51.84
N GLU A 329 -13.98 -90.95 51.27
CA GLU A 329 -13.27 -92.24 51.25
C GLU A 329 -12.89 -92.72 52.66
N GLN A 330 -12.43 -91.82 53.54
CA GLN A 330 -12.16 -92.14 54.94
C GLN A 330 -13.43 -92.59 55.67
N TYR A 331 -14.55 -91.90 55.44
CA TYR A 331 -15.85 -92.23 56.02
C TYR A 331 -16.44 -93.52 55.45
N GLU A 332 -16.26 -93.80 54.16
CA GLU A 332 -16.61 -95.08 53.54
C GLU A 332 -15.78 -96.23 54.15
N LYS A 333 -14.46 -96.05 54.33
CA LYS A 333 -13.61 -97.03 55.03
C LYS A 333 -14.01 -97.27 56.49
N GLN A 334 -14.59 -96.27 57.14
CA GLN A 334 -15.09 -96.35 58.51
C GLN A 334 -16.53 -96.87 58.61
N ASN A 335 -17.12 -97.38 57.51
CA ASN A 335 -18.51 -97.84 57.46
C ASN A 335 -19.50 -96.83 58.07
N ILE A 336 -19.40 -95.55 57.67
CA ILE A 336 -20.23 -94.50 58.27
C ILE A 336 -21.73 -94.72 58.10
N GLN A 337 -22.17 -95.50 57.11
CA GLN A 337 -23.57 -95.90 56.99
C GLN A 337 -24.05 -96.74 58.18
N GLU A 338 -23.23 -97.65 58.70
CA GLU A 338 -23.55 -98.43 59.90
C GLU A 338 -23.53 -97.55 61.15
N ILE A 339 -22.59 -96.59 61.23
CA ILE A 339 -22.51 -95.64 62.35
C ILE A 339 -23.73 -94.69 62.35
N LEU A 340 -24.12 -94.17 61.19
CA LEU A 340 -25.31 -93.31 61.06
C LEU A 340 -26.60 -94.06 61.42
N GLN A 341 -26.74 -95.32 60.99
CA GLN A 341 -27.85 -96.18 61.42
C GLN A 341 -27.84 -96.40 62.94
N ARG A 342 -26.67 -96.71 63.52
CA ARG A 342 -26.53 -96.86 64.97
C ARG A 342 -26.92 -95.59 65.73
N VAL A 343 -26.43 -94.42 65.31
CA VAL A 343 -26.75 -93.13 65.94
C VAL A 343 -28.23 -92.77 65.78
N ALA A 344 -28.85 -93.04 64.63
CA ALA A 344 -30.29 -92.85 64.45
C ALA A 344 -31.08 -93.68 65.48
N HIS A 345 -30.66 -94.91 65.75
CA HIS A 345 -31.26 -95.78 66.76
C HIS A 345 -30.96 -95.36 68.21
N VAL A 346 -29.93 -94.55 68.48
CA VAL A 346 -29.61 -94.08 69.86
C VAL A 346 -30.75 -93.26 70.45
N SER A 347 -31.42 -92.41 69.67
CA SER A 347 -32.57 -91.62 70.17
C SER A 347 -33.72 -92.51 70.64
N SER A 348 -34.07 -93.53 69.84
CA SER A 348 -35.08 -94.53 70.19
C SER A 348 -34.66 -95.41 71.37
N LEU A 349 -33.38 -95.75 71.47
CA LEU A 349 -32.84 -96.54 72.59
C LEU A 349 -32.80 -95.72 73.88
N ASN A 350 -32.51 -94.42 73.82
CA ASN A 350 -32.55 -93.52 74.97
C ASN A 350 -33.98 -93.27 75.45
N GLN A 351 -34.94 -93.07 74.55
CA GLN A 351 -36.37 -93.03 74.93
C GLN A 351 -36.80 -94.35 75.57
N ARG A 352 -36.36 -95.49 75.03
CA ARG A 352 -36.63 -96.80 75.64
C ARG A 352 -36.02 -96.89 77.05
N ARG A 353 -34.80 -96.38 77.25
CA ARG A 353 -34.12 -96.35 78.56
C ARG A 353 -34.84 -95.44 79.55
N GLU A 354 -35.26 -94.25 79.12
CA GLU A 354 -36.01 -93.31 79.96
C GLU A 354 -37.38 -93.86 80.35
N ASN A 355 -38.09 -94.50 79.42
CA ASN A 355 -39.37 -95.16 79.70
C ASN A 355 -39.19 -96.28 80.74
N LEU A 356 -38.17 -97.12 80.60
CA LEU A 356 -37.87 -98.19 81.57
C LEU A 356 -37.43 -97.65 82.94
N LEU A 357 -36.72 -96.52 82.97
CA LEU A 357 -36.35 -95.85 84.23
C LEU A 357 -37.57 -95.20 84.90
N ALA A 358 -38.47 -94.59 84.13
CA ALA A 358 -39.72 -94.06 84.63
C ALA A 358 -40.61 -95.18 85.20
N GLU A 359 -40.71 -96.31 84.51
CA GLU A 359 -41.44 -97.50 84.97
C GLU A 359 -40.85 -98.06 86.27
N LYS A 360 -39.52 -98.15 86.37
CA LYS A 360 -38.83 -98.55 87.61
C LYS A 360 -39.09 -97.57 88.76
N ASN A 361 -39.11 -96.26 88.50
CA ASN A 361 -39.36 -95.26 89.53
C ASN A 361 -40.81 -95.26 90.00
N VAL A 362 -41.78 -95.48 89.11
CA VAL A 362 -43.20 -95.63 89.48
C VAL A 362 -43.40 -96.87 90.35
N LEU A 363 -42.80 -98.00 89.98
CA LEU A 363 -42.84 -99.23 90.78
C LEU A 363 -42.14 -99.04 92.13
N GLY A 364 -41.00 -98.33 92.18
CA GLY A 364 -40.30 -98.00 93.41
C GLY A 364 -41.09 -97.06 94.33
N GLY A 365 -41.77 -96.07 93.76
CA GLY A 365 -42.66 -95.16 94.50
C GLY A 365 -43.89 -95.88 95.05
N GLN A 366 -44.52 -96.76 94.26
CA GLN A 366 -45.61 -97.62 94.74
C GLN A 366 -45.17 -98.53 95.89
N PHE A 367 -43.95 -99.08 95.82
CA PHE A 367 -43.41 -99.89 96.91
C PHE A 367 -43.13 -99.07 98.19
N GLN A 368 -42.68 -97.83 98.06
CA GLN A 368 -42.48 -96.92 99.20
C GLN A 368 -43.80 -96.47 99.81
N GLU A 369 -44.80 -96.11 99.01
CA GLU A 369 -46.14 -95.76 99.53
C GLU A 369 -46.81 -96.94 100.24
N ILE A 370 -46.64 -98.16 99.71
CA ILE A 370 -47.13 -99.37 100.35
C ILE A 370 -46.39 -99.62 101.67
N SER A 371 -45.05 -99.50 101.71
CA SER A 371 -44.28 -99.63 102.96
C SER A 371 -44.70 -98.60 104.01
N GLN A 372 -44.85 -97.33 103.64
CA GLN A 372 -45.26 -96.27 104.56
C GLN A 372 -46.68 -96.49 105.10
N LYS A 373 -47.61 -97.00 104.28
CA LYS A 373 -48.95 -97.40 104.75
C LYS A 373 -48.88 -98.53 105.77
N TYR A 374 -48.07 -99.55 105.52
CA TYR A 374 -47.90 -100.66 106.46
C TYR A 374 -47.19 -100.23 107.75
N GLU A 375 -46.19 -99.36 107.69
CA GLU A 375 -45.52 -98.79 108.87
C GLU A 375 -46.47 -97.92 109.71
N ALA A 376 -47.28 -97.07 109.08
CA ALA A 376 -48.29 -96.26 109.77
C ALA A 376 -49.35 -97.14 110.46
N LEU A 377 -49.81 -98.20 109.80
CA LEU A 377 -50.75 -99.16 110.37
C LEU A 377 -50.13 -99.92 111.57
N HIS A 378 -48.85 -100.26 111.46
CA HIS A 378 -48.12 -100.91 112.55
C HIS A 378 -47.98 -99.99 113.76
N ALA A 379 -47.65 -98.72 113.54
CA ALA A 379 -47.54 -97.72 114.61
C ALA A 379 -48.89 -97.41 115.28
N GLU A 380 -50.00 -97.47 114.53
CA GLU A 380 -51.35 -97.30 115.08
C GLU A 380 -51.77 -98.50 115.95
N LEU A 381 -51.47 -99.72 115.50
CA LEU A 381 -51.67 -100.95 116.28
C LEU A 381 -50.82 -100.98 117.56
N GLU A 382 -49.55 -100.56 117.48
CA GLU A 382 -48.66 -100.48 118.64
C GLU A 382 -49.18 -99.48 119.69
N ASN A 383 -49.68 -98.32 119.25
CA ASN A 383 -50.29 -97.32 120.12
C ASN A 383 -51.60 -97.81 120.75
N GLN A 384 -52.43 -98.56 120.02
CA GLN A 384 -53.64 -99.16 120.57
C GLN A 384 -53.30 -100.24 121.61
N PHE A 385 -52.26 -101.04 121.37
CA PHE A 385 -51.79 -102.05 122.32
C PHE A 385 -51.22 -101.43 123.59
N GLN A 386 -50.40 -100.38 123.50
CA GLN A 386 -49.90 -99.67 124.69
C GLN A 386 -51.03 -99.02 125.50
N ARG A 387 -52.05 -98.44 124.84
CA ARG A 387 -53.24 -97.92 125.52
C ARG A 387 -54.02 -99.00 126.26
N PHE A 388 -54.14 -100.19 125.67
CA PHE A 388 -54.79 -101.35 126.30
C PHE A 388 -53.99 -101.88 127.50
N CYS A 389 -52.66 -101.98 127.39
CA CYS A 389 -51.80 -102.41 128.50
C CYS A 389 -51.88 -101.43 129.69
N ASN A 390 -51.87 -100.12 129.44
CA ASN A 390 -51.98 -99.12 130.49
C ASN A 390 -53.36 -99.13 131.17
N GLN A 391 -54.45 -99.40 130.44
CA GLN A 391 -55.79 -99.58 131.03
C GLN A 391 -55.87 -100.83 131.91
N LYS A 392 -55.25 -101.94 131.49
CA LYS A 392 -55.23 -103.20 132.26
C LYS A 392 -54.34 -103.15 133.51
N GLU A 393 -53.27 -102.34 133.52
CA GLU A 393 -52.48 -102.08 134.74
C GLU A 393 -53.21 -101.18 135.73
N GLN A 394 -54.01 -100.21 135.26
CA GLN A 394 -54.85 -99.39 136.13
C GLN A 394 -56.01 -100.17 136.77
N GLU A 395 -56.60 -101.15 136.08
CA GLU A 395 -57.64 -102.03 136.66
C GLU A 395 -57.11 -102.98 137.74
N LYS A 396 -55.83 -103.39 137.69
CA LYS A 396 -55.20 -104.28 138.70
C LYS A 396 -54.83 -103.58 140.02
N LEU A 397 -54.82 -102.25 140.06
CA LEU A 397 -54.53 -101.48 141.28
C LEU A 397 -55.79 -101.17 142.11
N VAL A 398 -56.99 -101.37 141.56
CA VAL A 398 -58.26 -100.98 142.21
C VAL A 398 -58.93 -102.11 143.01
N GLU A 399 -58.60 -103.39 142.78
CA GLU A 399 -59.10 -104.52 143.60
C GLU A 399 -58.32 -104.75 144.91
N LYS A 400 -57.45 -103.81 145.31
CA LYS A 400 -56.73 -103.84 146.60
C LYS A 400 -57.37 -102.97 147.70
N GLU A 401 -58.52 -102.36 147.47
CA GLU A 401 -59.30 -101.67 148.50
C GLU A 401 -60.80 -101.95 148.34
N SER A 402 -61.23 -103.16 148.74
CA SER A 402 -62.60 -103.50 149.22
C SER A 402 -62.57 -104.87 149.90
#